data_AF-A0A969FJF2-F1
#
_entry.id   AF-A0A969FJF2-F1
#
_cell.length_a   1.000
_cell.length_b   1.000
_cell.length_c   1.000
_cell.angle_alpha   90.00
_cell.angle_beta   90.00
_cell.angle_gamma   90.00
#
_symmetry.space_group_name_H-M   'P 1'
#
loop_
_entity.id
_entity.type
_entity.pdbx_description
1 polymer ?
#
loop_
_entity_poly.entity_id
_entity_poly.type
_entity_poly.pdbx_seq_one_letter_code
_entity_poly.pdbx_strand_id
1 'polypeptide(L)'
;MPPASPSSVDALATLKTQRSELADRLSDLRDRLAALAPELEFAKSQAAKGQAVKPASPVSGTSIEDVLASTTQAAIEHHTWQAKVEAIEATMQWATQQISSTEAKLREAEDQIEVAQQKAELTADAKAGIEALNTSVAELKQQLIALQKRGCTHIYSLNLPEFSLDDRGSIQARPVAFRMH
;
A
#
# COMPACT_ATOMS: atom_id res chain seq x y z
N MET A 1 5.98 31.35 -7.64
CA MET A 1 5.01 30.72 -6.73
C MET A 1 5.53 29.32 -6.44
N PRO A 2 5.91 28.98 -5.20
CA PRO A 2 6.15 27.58 -4.86
C PRO A 2 4.80 26.83 -4.92
N PRO A 3 4.78 25.57 -5.39
CA PRO A 3 3.56 24.77 -5.36
C PRO A 3 3.13 24.56 -3.91
N ALA A 4 1.83 24.74 -3.65
CA ALA A 4 1.23 24.43 -2.36
C ALA A 4 1.56 22.97 -2.01
N SER A 5 2.18 22.76 -0.85
CA SER A 5 2.36 21.41 -0.31
C SER A 5 0.99 20.72 -0.28
N PRO A 6 0.84 19.52 -0.84
CA PRO A 6 -0.43 18.81 -0.82
C PRO A 6 -0.90 18.69 0.62
N SER A 7 -2.18 18.95 0.87
CA SER A 7 -2.72 18.87 2.22
C SER A 7 -2.54 17.44 2.73
N SER A 8 -2.40 17.25 4.05
CA SER A 8 -2.25 15.92 4.65
C SER A 8 -3.37 14.95 4.26
N VAL A 9 -4.53 15.47 3.85
CA VAL A 9 -5.69 14.70 3.39
C VAL A 9 -5.48 14.18 1.96
N ASP A 10 -4.92 14.99 1.06
CA ASP A 10 -4.61 14.59 -0.32
C ASP A 10 -3.51 13.51 -0.35
N ALA A 11 -2.52 13.62 0.54
CA ALA A 11 -1.48 12.61 0.71
C ALA A 11 -2.06 11.27 1.18
N LEU A 12 -2.97 11.28 2.16
CA LEU A 12 -3.64 10.08 2.64
C LEU A 12 -4.53 9.43 1.56
N ALA A 13 -5.24 10.23 0.76
CA ALA A 13 -6.04 9.73 -0.36
C ALA A 13 -5.17 9.07 -1.44
N THR A 14 -4.02 9.66 -1.72
CA THR A 14 -3.03 9.11 -2.66
C THR A 14 -2.49 7.77 -2.15
N LEU A 15 -2.10 7.68 -0.88
CA LEU A 15 -1.62 6.43 -0.26
C LEU A 15 -2.69 5.33 -0.30
N LYS A 16 -3.95 5.65 -0.01
CA LYS A 16 -5.07 4.69 -0.12
C LYS A 16 -5.26 4.17 -1.54
N THR A 17 -5.12 5.04 -2.53
CA THR A 17 -5.20 4.67 -3.95
C THR A 17 -4.06 3.74 -4.34
N GLN A 18 -2.83 4.07 -3.90
CA GLN A 18 -1.66 3.22 -4.11
C GLN A 18 -1.82 1.84 -3.45
N ARG A 19 -2.40 1.80 -2.23
CA ARG A 19 -2.70 0.54 -1.54
C ARG A 19 -3.66 -0.34 -2.34
N SER A 20 -4.75 0.23 -2.87
CA SER A 20 -5.69 -0.53 -3.70
C SER A 20 -5.03 -1.08 -4.96
N GLU A 21 -4.24 -0.26 -5.66
CA GLU A 21 -3.55 -0.70 -6.88
C GLU A 21 -2.56 -1.84 -6.59
N LEU A 22 -1.83 -1.76 -5.46
CA LEU A 22 -0.95 -2.84 -5.03
C LEU A 22 -1.73 -4.12 -4.69
N ALA A 23 -2.89 -4.02 -4.04
CA ALA A 23 -3.73 -5.16 -3.72
C ALA A 23 -4.30 -5.83 -4.98
N ASP A 24 -4.76 -5.03 -5.95
CA ASP A 24 -5.28 -5.53 -7.24
C ASP A 24 -4.17 -6.25 -8.02
N ARG A 25 -2.97 -5.64 -8.08
CA ARG A 25 -1.80 -6.25 -8.74
C ARG A 25 -1.38 -7.56 -8.08
N LEU A 26 -1.45 -7.62 -6.76
CA LEU A 26 -1.13 -8.83 -5.99
C LEU A 26 -2.15 -9.95 -6.28
N SER A 27 -3.43 -9.61 -6.40
CA SER A 27 -4.46 -10.56 -6.84
C SER A 27 -4.16 -11.09 -8.25
N ASP A 28 -3.91 -10.22 -9.22
CA ASP A 28 -3.58 -10.62 -10.60
C ASP A 28 -2.35 -11.53 -10.67
N LEU A 29 -1.29 -11.23 -9.91
CA LEU A 29 -0.11 -12.08 -9.84
C LEU A 29 -0.40 -13.47 -9.25
N ARG A 30 -1.25 -13.55 -8.21
CA ARG A 30 -1.66 -14.82 -7.61
C ARG A 30 -2.52 -15.64 -8.56
N ASP A 31 -3.44 -15.00 -9.27
CA ASP A 31 -4.30 -15.65 -10.27
C ASP A 31 -3.47 -16.22 -11.42
N ARG A 32 -2.49 -15.45 -11.92
CA ARG A 32 -1.52 -15.93 -12.94
C ARG A 32 -0.69 -17.11 -12.42
N LEU A 33 -0.20 -17.05 -11.19
CA LEU A 33 0.57 -18.15 -10.60
C LEU A 33 -0.29 -19.42 -10.44
N ALA A 34 -1.56 -19.28 -10.05
CA ALA A 34 -2.50 -20.38 -9.96
C ALA A 34 -2.81 -21.00 -11.33
N ALA A 35 -2.88 -20.18 -12.39
CA ALA A 35 -3.08 -20.65 -13.76
C ALA A 35 -1.87 -21.43 -14.32
N LEU A 36 -0.65 -21.15 -13.85
CA LEU A 36 0.56 -21.88 -14.28
C LEU A 36 0.68 -23.29 -13.69
N ALA A 37 0.04 -23.56 -12.54
CA ALA A 37 0.07 -24.88 -11.90
C ALA A 37 -0.47 -26.01 -12.79
N PRO A 38 -1.68 -25.92 -13.40
CA PRO A 38 -2.16 -26.96 -14.31
C PRO A 38 -1.32 -27.05 -15.59
N GLU A 39 -0.76 -25.94 -16.09
CA GLU A 39 0.15 -25.97 -17.25
C GLU A 39 1.44 -26.74 -16.95
N LEU A 40 1.99 -26.56 -15.75
CA LEU A 40 3.16 -27.29 -15.29
C LEU A 40 2.89 -28.79 -15.21
N GLU A 41 1.77 -29.19 -14.59
CA GLU A 41 1.38 -30.60 -14.48
C GLU A 41 1.14 -31.25 -15.86
N PHE A 42 0.54 -30.51 -16.78
CA PHE A 42 0.36 -30.96 -18.16
C PHE A 42 1.71 -31.12 -18.88
N ALA A 43 2.61 -30.13 -18.77
CA ALA A 43 3.94 -30.19 -19.38
C ALA A 43 4.78 -31.35 -18.81
N LYS A 44 4.74 -31.57 -17.49
CA LYS A 44 5.40 -32.70 -16.82
C LYS A 44 4.84 -34.04 -17.31
N SER A 45 3.53 -34.14 -17.46
CA SER A 45 2.87 -35.35 -17.98
C SER A 45 3.29 -35.67 -19.42
N GLN A 46 3.46 -34.64 -20.27
CA GLN A 46 3.93 -34.83 -21.65
C GLN A 46 5.41 -35.19 -21.73
N ALA A 47 6.25 -34.58 -20.90
CA ALA A 47 7.66 -34.95 -20.78
C ALA A 47 7.81 -36.43 -20.37
N ALA A 48 7.04 -36.88 -19.36
CA ALA A 48 7.06 -38.27 -18.92
C ALA A 48 6.63 -39.27 -20.01
N LYS A 49 5.66 -38.90 -20.87
CA LYS A 49 5.24 -39.73 -22.01
C LYS A 49 6.35 -39.90 -23.05
N GLY A 50 7.12 -38.86 -23.33
CA GLY A 50 8.28 -38.93 -24.22
C GLY A 50 9.38 -39.87 -23.69
N GLN A 51 9.52 -39.98 -22.36
CA GLN A 51 10.47 -40.88 -21.70
C GLN A 51 10.04 -42.35 -21.71
N ALA A 52 8.73 -42.62 -21.77
CA ALA A 52 8.15 -43.96 -21.82
C ALA A 52 8.32 -44.66 -23.19
N VAL A 53 8.77 -43.93 -24.22
CA VAL A 53 9.17 -44.50 -25.53
C VAL A 53 10.58 -45.13 -25.43
N LYS A 54 10.79 -45.97 -24.41
CA LYS A 54 11.89 -46.94 -24.39
C LYS A 54 11.35 -48.19 -25.10
N PRO A 55 12.03 -48.77 -26.10
CA PRO A 55 11.48 -49.89 -26.86
C PRO A 55 11.37 -51.11 -25.95
N ALA A 56 10.20 -51.28 -25.33
CA ALA A 56 9.81 -52.50 -24.67
C ALA A 56 9.25 -53.43 -25.75
N SER A 57 10.12 -54.35 -26.17
CA SER A 57 9.85 -55.55 -26.98
C SER A 57 10.11 -55.45 -28.50
N PRO A 58 10.66 -56.51 -29.11
CA PRO A 58 11.01 -56.55 -30.53
C PRO A 58 9.74 -56.59 -31.39
N VAL A 59 9.41 -55.47 -32.02
CA VAL A 59 8.35 -55.40 -33.03
C VAL A 59 8.87 -56.11 -34.28
N SER A 60 8.45 -57.36 -34.47
CA SER A 60 8.67 -58.07 -35.74
C SER A 60 7.86 -57.37 -36.83
N GLY A 61 8.51 -56.57 -37.67
CA GLY A 61 7.89 -56.00 -38.88
C GLY A 61 8.24 -54.55 -39.25
N THR A 62 8.99 -53.80 -38.44
CA THR A 62 9.37 -52.40 -38.76
C THR A 62 10.85 -52.31 -39.13
N SER A 63 11.18 -51.58 -40.20
CA SER A 63 12.57 -51.38 -40.65
C SER A 63 13.39 -50.72 -39.54
N ILE A 64 14.68 -51.04 -39.46
CA ILE A 64 15.61 -50.43 -38.48
C ILE A 64 15.61 -48.89 -38.61
N GLU A 65 15.43 -48.39 -39.83
CA GLU A 65 15.33 -46.96 -40.15
C GLU A 65 14.10 -46.32 -39.50
N ASP A 66 12.95 -47.02 -39.47
CA ASP A 66 11.71 -46.52 -38.85
C ASP A 66 11.85 -46.45 -37.32
N VAL A 67 12.54 -47.45 -36.73
CA VAL A 67 12.81 -47.47 -35.30
C VAL A 67 13.76 -46.32 -34.91
N LEU A 68 14.80 -46.06 -35.73
CA LEU A 68 15.73 -44.96 -35.49
C LEU A 68 15.05 -43.59 -35.66
N ALA A 69 14.23 -43.41 -36.69
CA ALA A 69 13.47 -42.19 -36.90
C ALA A 69 12.48 -41.95 -35.73
N SER A 70 11.76 -42.99 -35.30
CA SER A 70 10.80 -42.90 -34.19
C SER A 70 11.46 -42.59 -32.85
N THR A 71 12.61 -43.21 -32.56
CA THR A 71 13.36 -42.96 -31.32
C THR A 71 13.99 -41.57 -31.29
N THR A 72 14.50 -41.10 -32.43
CA THR A 72 15.01 -39.72 -32.58
C THR A 72 13.90 -38.70 -32.36
N GLN A 73 12.73 -38.91 -32.96
CA GLN A 73 11.57 -38.03 -32.79
C GLN A 73 11.10 -37.98 -31.33
N ALA A 74 11.01 -39.13 -30.66
CA ALA A 74 10.61 -39.18 -29.24
C ALA A 74 11.62 -38.45 -28.32
N ALA A 75 12.92 -38.55 -28.61
CA ALA A 75 13.95 -37.84 -27.87
C ALA A 75 13.84 -36.31 -28.05
N ILE A 76 13.58 -35.84 -29.28
CA ILE A 76 13.34 -34.42 -29.56
C ILE A 76 12.12 -33.94 -28.78
N GLU A 77 10.99 -34.65 -28.87
CA GLU A 77 9.76 -34.29 -28.17
C GLU A 77 9.95 -34.22 -26.66
N HIS A 78 10.62 -35.21 -26.06
CA HIS A 78 10.96 -35.22 -24.65
C HIS A 78 11.74 -33.96 -24.24
N HIS A 79 12.82 -33.62 -24.94
CA HIS A 79 13.61 -32.42 -24.64
C HIS A 79 12.82 -31.13 -24.81
N THR A 80 11.93 -31.04 -25.82
CA THR A 80 11.07 -29.86 -25.97
C THR A 80 10.10 -29.69 -24.80
N TRP A 81 9.56 -30.80 -24.26
CA TRP A 81 8.67 -30.75 -23.10
C TRP A 81 9.43 -30.45 -21.80
N GLN A 82 10.66 -30.95 -21.64
CA GLN A 82 11.53 -30.56 -20.53
C GLN A 82 11.81 -29.06 -20.52
N ALA A 83 12.17 -28.48 -21.67
CA ALA A 83 12.39 -27.04 -21.78
C ALA A 83 11.14 -26.22 -21.42
N LYS A 84 9.94 -26.71 -21.76
CA LYS A 84 8.67 -26.07 -21.35
C LYS A 84 8.44 -26.14 -19.84
N VAL A 85 8.73 -27.28 -19.21
CA VAL A 85 8.65 -27.42 -17.74
C VAL A 85 9.57 -26.43 -17.06
N GLU A 86 10.84 -26.37 -17.48
CA GLU A 86 11.83 -25.43 -16.93
C GLU A 86 11.40 -23.97 -17.09
N ALA A 87 10.85 -23.61 -18.26
CA ALA A 87 10.34 -22.26 -18.51
C ALA A 87 9.14 -21.89 -17.60
N ILE A 88 8.20 -22.82 -17.39
CA ILE A 88 7.07 -22.61 -16.49
C ILE A 88 7.55 -22.47 -15.04
N GLU A 89 8.47 -23.34 -14.59
CA GLU A 89 9.03 -23.28 -13.24
C GLU A 89 9.79 -21.97 -12.99
N ALA A 90 10.61 -21.52 -13.95
CA ALA A 90 11.28 -20.22 -13.86
C ALA A 90 10.29 -19.06 -13.78
N THR A 91 9.19 -19.13 -14.55
CA THR A 91 8.13 -18.12 -14.52
C THR A 91 7.40 -18.11 -13.17
N MET A 92 7.11 -19.28 -12.60
CA MET A 92 6.49 -19.40 -11.27
C MET A 92 7.40 -18.88 -10.16
N GLN A 93 8.71 -19.13 -10.22
CA GLN A 93 9.69 -18.58 -9.28
C GLN A 93 9.73 -17.05 -9.37
N TRP A 94 9.80 -16.50 -10.58
CA TRP A 94 9.74 -15.05 -10.80
C TRP A 94 8.44 -14.45 -10.26
N ALA A 95 7.30 -15.08 -10.54
CA ALA A 95 5.99 -14.64 -10.06
C ALA A 95 5.92 -14.67 -8.52
N THR A 96 6.45 -15.72 -7.88
CA THR A 96 6.55 -15.81 -6.41
C THR A 96 7.37 -14.67 -5.84
N GLN A 97 8.50 -14.33 -6.47
CA GLN A 97 9.34 -13.21 -6.07
C GLN A 97 8.63 -11.86 -6.25
N GLN A 98 7.84 -11.71 -7.31
CA GLN A 98 7.04 -10.50 -7.51
C GLN A 98 5.91 -10.37 -6.48
N ILE A 99 5.26 -11.48 -6.12
CA ILE A 99 4.23 -11.50 -5.07
C ILE A 99 4.84 -11.05 -3.75
N SER A 100 5.96 -11.63 -3.32
CA SER A 100 6.58 -11.25 -2.04
C SER A 100 7.06 -9.79 -2.01
N SER A 101 7.60 -9.29 -3.12
CA SER A 101 7.97 -7.88 -3.25
C SER A 101 6.75 -6.95 -3.20
N THR A 102 5.63 -7.35 -3.81
CA THR A 102 4.39 -6.57 -3.83
C THR A 102 3.71 -6.60 -2.45
N GLU A 103 3.72 -7.74 -1.76
CA GLU A 103 3.25 -7.89 -0.37
C GLU A 103 4.03 -6.96 0.58
N ALA A 104 5.35 -6.88 0.44
CA ALA A 104 6.16 -5.98 1.25
C ALA A 104 5.78 -4.51 1.02
N LYS A 105 5.59 -4.10 -0.24
CA LYS A 105 5.15 -2.73 -0.59
C LYS A 105 3.74 -2.44 -0.10
N LEU A 106 2.84 -3.41 -0.15
CA LEU A 106 1.48 -3.27 0.35
C LEU A 106 1.49 -3.02 1.86
N ARG A 107 2.27 -3.81 2.60
CA ARG A 107 2.46 -3.63 4.04
C ARG A 107 3.04 -2.26 4.38
N GLU A 108 4.07 -1.83 3.66
CA GLU A 108 4.64 -0.49 3.86
C GLU A 108 3.62 0.62 3.59
N ALA A 109 2.78 0.49 2.55
CA ALA A 109 1.72 1.44 2.28
C ALA A 109 0.63 1.45 3.38
N GLU A 110 0.30 0.29 3.95
CA GLU A 110 -0.62 0.17 5.09
C GLU A 110 -0.07 0.85 6.34
N ASP A 111 1.19 0.60 6.69
CA ASP A 111 1.87 1.23 7.82
C ASP A 111 1.91 2.76 7.65
N GLN A 112 2.19 3.26 6.44
CA GLN A 112 2.18 4.70 6.13
C GLN A 112 0.78 5.32 6.27
N ILE A 113 -0.26 4.61 5.84
CA ILE A 113 -1.65 5.05 6.01
C ILE A 113 -1.99 5.17 7.49
N GLU A 114 -1.62 4.17 8.30
CA GLU A 114 -1.89 4.18 9.74
C GLU A 114 -1.21 5.38 10.42
N VAL A 115 0.09 5.59 10.16
CA VAL A 115 0.84 6.73 10.70
C VAL A 115 0.23 8.07 10.26
N ALA A 116 -0.14 8.19 8.99
CA ALA A 116 -0.78 9.40 8.47
C ALA A 116 -2.15 9.66 9.11
N GLN A 117 -2.93 8.62 9.36
CA GLN A 117 -4.23 8.72 10.06
C GLN A 117 -4.07 9.15 11.51
N GLN A 118 -3.17 8.50 12.27
CA GLN A 118 -2.90 8.89 13.66
C GLN A 118 -2.44 10.34 13.75
N LYS A 119 -1.57 10.79 12.85
CA LYS A 119 -1.14 12.19 12.79
C LYS A 119 -2.29 13.15 12.51
N ALA A 120 -3.19 12.78 11.59
CA ALA A 120 -4.36 13.59 11.26
C ALA A 120 -5.32 13.71 12.45
N GLU A 121 -5.55 12.62 13.18
CA GLU A 121 -6.38 12.58 14.39
C GLU A 121 -5.80 13.45 15.50
N LEU A 122 -4.51 13.29 15.83
CA LEU A 122 -3.82 14.14 16.81
C LEU A 122 -3.91 15.63 16.45
N THR A 123 -3.82 15.94 15.15
CA THR A 123 -3.96 17.32 14.67
C THR A 123 -5.40 17.83 14.82
N ALA A 124 -6.40 16.97 14.60
CA ALA A 124 -7.81 17.32 14.78
C ALA A 124 -8.12 17.57 16.27
N ASP A 125 -7.63 16.72 17.16
CA ASP A 125 -7.79 16.87 18.61
C ASP A 125 -7.13 18.16 19.11
N ALA A 126 -5.91 18.46 18.64
CA ALA A 126 -5.23 19.69 18.98
C ALA A 126 -6.03 20.93 18.52
N LYS A 127 -6.64 20.88 17.32
CA LYS A 127 -7.50 21.98 16.83
C LYS A 127 -8.73 22.16 17.70
N ALA A 128 -9.40 21.06 18.07
CA ALA A 128 -10.58 21.10 18.93
C ALA A 128 -10.25 21.66 20.33
N GLY A 129 -9.11 21.26 20.91
CA GLY A 129 -8.64 21.80 22.19
C GLY A 129 -8.33 23.31 22.14
N ILE A 130 -7.72 23.78 21.04
CA ILE A 130 -7.48 25.21 20.81
C ILE A 130 -8.79 25.98 20.68
N GLU A 131 -9.77 25.44 19.97
CA GLU A 131 -11.09 26.07 19.82
C GLU A 131 -11.80 26.21 21.18
N ALA A 132 -11.73 25.18 22.03
CA ALA A 132 -12.26 25.23 23.39
C ALA A 132 -11.54 26.28 24.26
N LEU A 133 -10.21 26.38 24.17
CA LEU A 133 -9.42 27.40 24.87
C LEU A 133 -9.81 28.81 24.41
N ASN A 134 -9.91 29.04 23.11
CA ASN A 134 -10.30 30.34 22.55
C ASN A 134 -11.72 30.73 22.95
N THR A 135 -12.65 29.76 23.02
CA THR A 135 -14.01 29.97 23.54
C THR A 135 -13.96 30.41 25.00
N SER A 136 -13.18 29.73 25.84
CA SER A 136 -13.01 30.11 27.26
C SER A 136 -12.42 31.51 27.42
N VAL A 137 -11.45 31.88 26.58
CA VAL A 137 -10.89 33.25 26.56
C VAL A 137 -11.96 34.27 26.16
N ALA A 138 -12.81 33.96 25.18
CA ALA A 138 -13.91 34.83 24.77
C ALA A 138 -14.95 35.01 25.89
N GLU A 139 -15.29 33.95 26.61
CA GLU A 139 -16.17 34.02 27.79
C GLU A 139 -15.59 34.90 28.89
N LEU A 140 -14.28 34.76 29.20
CA LEU A 140 -13.60 35.62 30.16
C LEU A 140 -13.67 37.10 29.73
N LYS A 141 -13.45 37.41 28.45
CA LYS A 141 -13.62 38.78 27.91
C LYS A 141 -15.05 39.29 28.16
N GLN A 142 -16.06 38.47 27.92
CA GLN A 142 -17.46 38.86 28.14
C GLN A 142 -17.80 39.09 29.62
N GLN A 143 -17.33 38.21 30.52
CA GLN A 143 -17.53 38.36 31.96
C GLN A 143 -16.89 39.64 32.50
N LEU A 144 -15.66 39.94 32.05
CA LEU A 144 -14.98 41.19 32.37
C LEU A 144 -15.80 42.41 31.93
N ILE A 145 -16.32 42.41 30.70
CA ILE A 145 -17.19 43.50 30.19
C ILE A 145 -18.47 43.64 31.03
N ALA A 146 -19.06 42.52 31.46
CA ALA A 146 -20.23 42.55 32.32
C ALA A 146 -19.93 43.16 33.70
N LEU A 147 -18.76 42.86 34.30
CA LEU A 147 -18.32 43.47 35.56
C LEU A 147 -18.08 44.98 35.42
N GLN A 148 -17.45 45.42 34.34
CA GLN A 148 -17.26 46.84 34.03
C GLN A 148 -18.62 47.58 33.97
N LYS A 149 -19.63 47.01 33.29
CA LYS A 149 -20.98 47.58 33.23
C LYS A 149 -21.69 47.68 34.59
N ARG A 150 -21.31 46.85 35.56
CA ARG A 150 -21.88 46.86 36.93
C ARG A 150 -21.21 47.89 37.86
N GLY A 151 -20.28 48.72 37.35
CA GLY A 151 -19.65 49.79 38.11
C GLY A 151 -18.29 49.43 38.71
N CYS A 152 -17.70 48.28 38.35
CA CYS A 152 -16.33 47.95 38.72
C CYS A 152 -15.34 48.68 37.78
N THR A 153 -15.02 49.94 38.08
CA THR A 153 -14.13 50.81 37.28
C THR A 153 -12.66 50.70 37.69
N HIS A 154 -12.14 49.48 37.79
CA HIS A 154 -10.70 49.27 37.93
C HIS A 154 -10.10 49.09 36.53
N ILE A 155 -9.04 49.86 36.21
CA ILE A 155 -8.34 49.76 34.92
C ILE A 155 -7.54 48.45 34.94
N TYR A 156 -8.06 47.43 34.28
CA TYR A 156 -7.33 46.18 34.05
C TYR A 156 -6.77 46.18 32.63
N SER A 157 -5.45 46.02 32.52
CA SER A 157 -4.79 45.59 31.29
C SER A 157 -4.44 44.12 31.45
N LEU A 158 -5.19 43.24 30.79
CA LEU A 158 -4.98 41.80 30.83
C LEU A 158 -4.46 41.34 29.47
N ASN A 159 -3.47 40.46 29.48
CA ASN A 159 -3.05 39.76 28.26
C ASN A 159 -3.88 38.49 28.14
N LEU A 160 -4.82 38.50 27.20
CA LEU A 160 -5.66 37.34 26.90
C LEU A 160 -5.17 36.75 25.57
N PRO A 161 -4.44 35.63 25.59
CA PRO A 161 -3.87 35.07 24.38
C PRO A 161 -4.95 34.47 23.46
N GLU A 162 -4.68 34.50 22.17
CA GLU A 162 -5.38 33.69 21.17
C GLU A 162 -4.47 32.53 20.76
N PHE A 163 -5.00 31.31 20.80
CA PHE A 163 -4.28 30.10 20.47
C PHE A 163 -4.55 29.70 19.02
N SER A 164 -3.53 29.20 18.33
CA SER A 164 -3.63 28.69 16.96
C SER A 164 -2.63 27.54 16.75
N LEU A 165 -2.85 26.74 15.72
CA LEU A 165 -1.89 25.73 15.26
C LEU A 165 -1.16 26.26 14.03
N ASP A 166 0.15 26.11 14.01
CA ASP A 166 0.93 26.34 12.79
C ASP A 166 0.91 25.14 11.84
N ASP A 167 1.48 25.32 10.64
CA ASP A 167 1.56 24.29 9.59
C ASP A 167 2.35 23.04 10.02
N ARG A 168 3.09 23.12 11.14
CA ARG A 168 3.86 22.02 11.72
C ARG A 168 3.14 21.33 12.89
N GLY A 169 1.93 21.79 13.23
CA GLY A 169 1.16 21.26 14.35
C GLY A 169 1.64 21.74 15.72
N SER A 170 2.41 22.83 15.79
CA SER A 170 2.80 23.45 17.06
C SER A 170 1.78 24.50 17.50
N ILE A 171 1.51 24.54 18.80
CA ILE A 171 0.61 25.52 19.40
C ILE A 171 1.32 26.87 19.44
N GLN A 172 0.70 27.88 18.85
CA GLN A 172 1.12 29.28 18.95
C GLN A 172 0.13 30.06 19.79
N ALA A 173 0.64 30.78 20.79
CA ALA A 173 -0.12 31.72 21.60
C ALA A 173 0.24 33.14 21.16
N ARG A 174 -0.72 33.87 20.58
CA ARG A 174 -0.58 35.28 20.26
C ARG A 174 -1.13 36.11 21.42
N PRO A 175 -0.31 36.86 22.17
CA PRO A 175 -0.81 37.72 23.23
C PRO A 175 -1.66 38.85 22.62
N VAL A 176 -2.91 38.96 23.06
CA VAL A 176 -3.80 40.07 22.70
C VAL A 176 -4.03 40.92 23.94
N ALA A 177 -3.56 42.17 23.89
CA ALA A 177 -3.79 43.12 24.97
C ALA A 177 -5.28 43.47 25.03
N PHE A 178 -5.92 43.13 26.14
CA PHE A 178 -7.30 43.47 26.43
C PHE A 178 -7.32 44.58 27.48
N ARG A 179 -7.83 45.76 27.11
CA ARG A 179 -7.99 46.90 28.01
C ARG A 179 -9.47 47.18 28.26
N MET A 180 -9.80 47.46 29.51
CA MET A 180 -11.08 47.98 29.92
C MET A 180 -10.90 49.45 30.35
N HIS A 181 -11.78 50.32 29.88
CA HIS A 181 -11.78 51.77 30.16
C HIS A 181 -13.00 52.18 30.98
#